data_AF-A0A9W9W131-F1
#
_entry.id   AF-A0A9W9W131-F1
#
_cell.length_a   1.000
_cell.length_b   1.000
_cell.length_c   1.000
_cell.angle_alpha   90.00
_cell.angle_beta   90.00
_cell.angle_gamma   90.00
#
_symmetry.space_group_name_H-M   'P 1'
#
loop_
_entity.id
_entity.type
_entity.pdbx_description
1 polymer ?
#
loop_
_entity_poly.entity_id
_entity_poly.type
_entity_poly.pdbx_seq_one_letter_code
_entity_poly.pdbx_strand_id
1 'polypeptide(L)'
;MPVTLQKVHKHISKKRGVVNALHEYIYRDAEELAQLKQERRKGRPPTKREEVLGQRTETEEKEFKIGFWVPDLTEMDVLVALKKWNGKWSGLSPVKFVRLVQGGEKKDSTFPPNGMS
;
A
#
# COMPACT_ATOMS: atom_id res chain seq x y z
N MET A 1 23.32 -7.81 -7.77
CA MET A 1 23.94 -6.57 -7.22
C MET A 1 22.90 -5.88 -6.35
N PRO A 2 23.05 -5.81 -5.01
CA PRO A 2 22.08 -5.09 -4.20
C PRO A 2 22.18 -3.61 -4.56
N VAL A 3 21.05 -3.02 -4.96
CA VAL A 3 20.94 -1.58 -5.09
C VAL A 3 21.17 -0.96 -3.71
N THR A 4 22.07 0.03 -3.61
CA THR A 4 22.30 0.75 -2.35
C THR A 4 20.99 1.41 -1.92
N LEU A 5 20.75 1.51 -0.61
CA LEU A 5 19.52 2.14 -0.07
C LEU A 5 19.30 3.55 -0.62
N GLN A 6 20.39 4.28 -0.88
CA GLN A 6 20.37 5.59 -1.53
C GLN A 6 19.77 5.55 -2.96
N LYS A 7 20.06 4.49 -3.73
CA LYS A 7 19.51 4.33 -5.09
C LYS A 7 18.01 4.01 -5.05
N VAL A 8 17.59 3.18 -4.09
CA VAL A 8 16.17 2.87 -3.85
C VAL A 8 15.43 4.13 -3.41
N HIS A 9 15.96 4.85 -2.43
CA HIS A 9 15.40 6.11 -1.95
C HIS A 9 15.25 7.15 -3.07
N LYS A 10 16.28 7.34 -3.90
CA LYS A 10 16.21 8.24 -5.07
C LYS A 10 15.13 7.83 -6.08
N HIS A 11 14.82 6.54 -6.19
CA HIS A 11 13.74 6.08 -7.06
C HIS A 11 12.37 6.35 -6.45
N ILE A 12 12.21 6.06 -5.15
CA ILE A 12 10.96 6.22 -4.39
C ILE A 12 10.61 7.70 -4.17
N SER A 13 11.61 8.55 -3.89
CA SER A 13 11.44 9.98 -3.56
C SER A 13 10.98 10.83 -4.75
N LYS A 14 10.98 10.29 -5.96
CA LYS A 14 10.33 10.95 -7.10
C LYS A 14 8.86 11.17 -6.76
N LYS A 15 8.32 12.34 -7.12
CA LYS A 15 6.96 12.81 -6.75
C LYS A 15 5.83 11.77 -6.95
N ARG A 16 5.98 10.85 -7.92
CA ARG A 16 5.02 9.78 -8.21
C ARG A 16 5.45 8.38 -7.76
N GLY A 17 6.66 8.19 -7.25
CA GLY A 17 7.21 6.86 -6.92
C GLY A 17 6.38 6.13 -5.86
N VAL A 18 6.10 6.81 -4.74
CA VAL A 18 5.27 6.23 -3.65
C VAL A 18 3.82 6.03 -4.08
N VAL A 19 3.25 7.00 -4.80
CA VAL A 19 1.87 6.93 -5.31
C VAL A 19 1.71 5.74 -6.27
N ASN A 20 2.66 5.54 -7.18
CA ASN A 20 2.66 4.42 -8.11
C ASN A 20 2.80 3.08 -7.38
N ALA A 21 3.72 2.98 -6.41
CA ALA A 21 3.90 1.75 -5.63
C ALA A 21 2.63 1.39 -4.84
N LEU A 22 1.95 2.38 -4.27
CA LEU A 22 0.67 2.15 -3.59
C LEU A 22 -0.43 1.74 -4.60
N HIS A 23 -0.49 2.38 -5.76
CA HIS A 23 -1.42 1.99 -6.82
C HIS A 23 -1.18 0.54 -7.28
N GLU A 24 0.07 0.15 -7.55
CA GLU A 24 0.44 -1.23 -7.87
C GLU A 24 0.04 -2.21 -6.76
N TYR A 25 0.20 -1.82 -5.50
CA TYR A 25 -0.26 -2.63 -4.36
C TYR A 25 -1.78 -2.82 -4.37
N ILE A 26 -2.56 -1.75 -4.54
CA ILE A 26 -4.04 -1.80 -4.55
C ILE A 26 -4.55 -2.71 -5.68
N TYR A 27 -3.94 -2.63 -6.85
CA TYR A 27 -4.33 -3.38 -8.05
C TYR A 27 -3.53 -4.68 -8.27
N ARG A 28 -2.88 -5.22 -7.23
CA ARG A 28 -2.06 -6.44 -7.32
C ARG A 28 -2.78 -7.66 -7.88
N ASP A 29 -4.10 -7.75 -7.69
CA ASP A 29 -4.93 -8.87 -8.17
C ASP A 29 -5.82 -8.49 -9.36
N ALA A 30 -5.56 -7.36 -10.02
CA ALA A 30 -6.38 -6.89 -11.14
C ALA A 30 -6.42 -7.90 -12.29
N GLU A 31 -5.29 -8.56 -12.57
CA GLU A 31 -5.20 -9.61 -13.59
C GLU A 31 -6.04 -10.83 -13.22
N GLU A 32 -5.94 -11.31 -11.99
CA GLU A 32 -6.73 -12.45 -11.50
C GLU A 32 -8.23 -12.14 -11.53
N LEU A 33 -8.61 -10.95 -11.08
CA LEU A 33 -10.00 -10.48 -11.13
C LEU A 33 -10.52 -10.41 -12.57
N ALA A 34 -9.69 -9.98 -13.53
CA ALA A 34 -10.05 -9.94 -14.94
C ALA A 34 -10.27 -11.34 -15.53
N GLN A 35 -9.40 -12.29 -15.18
CA GLN A 35 -9.54 -13.70 -15.59
C GLN A 35 -10.84 -14.30 -15.03
N LEU A 36 -11.12 -14.15 -13.74
CA LEU A 36 -12.35 -14.64 -13.11
C LEU A 36 -13.61 -14.06 -13.77
N LYS A 37 -13.59 -12.76 -14.11
CA LYS A 37 -14.68 -12.10 -14.83
C LYS A 37 -14.86 -12.61 -16.26
N GLN A 38 -13.77 -12.98 -16.94
CA GLN A 38 -13.80 -13.50 -18.31
C GLN A 38 -14.33 -14.93 -18.37
N GLU A 39 -13.91 -15.78 -17.43
CA GLU A 39 -14.38 -17.17 -17.31
C GLU A 39 -15.87 -17.23 -16.90
N ARG A 40 -16.37 -16.17 -16.26
CA ARG A 40 -17.77 -16.06 -15.84
C ARG A 40 -18.68 -15.88 -17.07
N ARG A 41 -19.50 -16.90 -17.34
CA ARG A 41 -20.58 -16.81 -18.32
C ARG A 41 -21.60 -15.74 -17.91
N LYS A 42 -22.18 -15.05 -18.91
CA LYS A 42 -23.20 -14.02 -18.71
C LYS A 42 -24.35 -14.57 -17.84
N GLY A 43 -24.63 -13.90 -16.72
CA GLY A 43 -25.72 -14.25 -15.80
C GLY A 43 -25.33 -15.13 -14.60
N ARG A 44 -24.12 -15.72 -14.55
CA ARG A 44 -23.65 -16.42 -13.34
C ARG A 44 -23.26 -15.40 -12.27
N PRO A 45 -23.64 -15.57 -10.99
CA PRO A 45 -23.14 -14.71 -9.92
C PRO A 45 -21.61 -14.80 -9.79
N PRO A 46 -20.96 -13.76 -9.25
CA PRO A 46 -19.52 -13.79 -8.95
C PRO A 46 -19.16 -14.98 -8.05
N THR A 47 -17.95 -15.49 -8.20
CA THR A 47 -17.44 -16.49 -7.25
C THR A 47 -17.06 -15.80 -5.93
N LYS A 48 -17.04 -16.53 -4.81
CA LYS A 48 -16.57 -16.00 -3.53
C LYS A 48 -15.17 -15.37 -3.62
N ARG A 49 -14.30 -15.93 -4.47
CA ARG A 49 -12.96 -15.38 -4.71
C ARG A 49 -13.02 -14.04 -5.46
N GLU A 50 -13.81 -13.97 -6.54
CA GLU A 50 -14.05 -12.72 -7.27
C GLU A 50 -14.61 -11.61 -6.35
N GLU A 51 -15.56 -11.96 -5.49
CA GLU A 51 -16.14 -11.03 -4.51
C GLU A 51 -15.10 -10.52 -3.51
N VAL A 52 -14.32 -11.43 -2.90
CA VAL A 52 -13.28 -11.06 -1.92
C VAL A 52 -12.22 -10.18 -2.54
N LEU A 53 -11.73 -10.52 -3.75
CA LEU A 53 -10.75 -9.71 -4.45
C LEU A 53 -11.30 -8.31 -4.79
N GLY A 54 -12.52 -8.26 -5.32
CA GLY A 54 -13.19 -6.99 -5.66
C GLY A 54 -13.43 -6.11 -4.44
N GLN A 55 -13.97 -6.66 -3.35
CA GLN A 55 -14.21 -5.94 -2.11
C GLN A 55 -12.91 -5.41 -1.50
N ARG A 56 -11.81 -6.17 -1.60
CA ARG A 56 -10.51 -5.74 -1.10
C ARG A 56 -9.97 -4.55 -1.89
N THR A 57 -9.95 -4.64 -3.22
CA THR A 57 -9.55 -3.52 -4.09
C THR A 57 -10.41 -2.30 -3.82
N GLU A 58 -11.74 -2.46 -3.73
CA GLU A 58 -12.66 -1.34 -3.47
C GLU A 58 -12.41 -0.69 -2.09
N THR A 59 -12.16 -1.50 -1.06
CA THR A 59 -11.86 -1.01 0.30
C THR A 59 -10.56 -0.21 0.31
N GLU A 60 -9.51 -0.74 -0.32
CA GLU A 60 -8.21 -0.10 -0.40
C GLU A 60 -8.25 1.18 -1.27
N GLU A 61 -9.03 1.20 -2.37
CA GLU A 61 -9.28 2.40 -3.16
C GLU A 61 -10.01 3.49 -2.36
N LYS A 62 -11.03 3.11 -1.58
CA LYS A 62 -11.75 4.04 -0.70
C LYS A 62 -10.79 4.62 0.34
N GLU A 63 -9.93 3.80 0.93
CA GLU A 63 -8.91 4.28 1.85
C GLU A 63 -7.93 5.25 1.17
N PHE A 64 -7.49 4.94 -0.05
CA PHE A 64 -6.55 5.80 -0.79
C PHE A 64 -7.13 7.17 -1.14
N LYS A 65 -8.45 7.24 -1.39
CA LYS A 65 -9.15 8.52 -1.62
C LYS A 65 -9.11 9.43 -0.40
N ILE A 66 -9.28 8.88 0.81
CA ILE A 66 -9.31 9.65 2.06
C ILE A 66 -7.93 9.81 2.72
N GLY A 67 -6.98 8.95 2.37
CA GLY A 67 -5.62 8.91 2.88
C GLY A 67 -5.26 7.50 3.33
N PHE A 68 -4.48 6.78 2.53
CA PHE A 68 -4.01 5.45 2.85
C PHE A 68 -2.95 5.53 3.94
N TRP A 69 -3.08 4.72 5.00
CA TRP A 69 -2.10 4.69 6.06
C TRP A 69 -0.86 3.88 5.66
N VAL A 70 0.27 4.54 5.51
CA VAL A 70 1.54 3.92 5.07
C VAL A 70 2.74 4.49 5.83
N PRO A 71 3.85 3.74 5.94
CA PRO A 71 5.14 4.32 6.31
C PRO A 71 5.53 5.44 5.34
N ASP A 72 6.19 6.49 5.82
CA ASP A 72 6.74 7.51 4.91
C ASP A 72 8.01 6.98 4.21
N LEU A 73 7.81 6.32 3.07
CA LEU A 73 8.90 5.72 2.28
C LEU A 73 9.85 6.75 1.64
N THR A 74 9.54 8.05 1.74
CA THR A 74 10.48 9.09 1.29
C THR A 74 11.48 9.48 2.36
N GLU A 75 11.29 9.05 3.60
CA GLU A 75 12.22 9.30 4.69
C GLU A 75 13.26 8.18 4.77
N MET A 76 14.53 8.55 4.75
CA MET A 76 15.63 7.58 4.79
C MET A 76 15.63 6.75 6.07
N ASP A 77 15.36 7.38 7.21
CA ASP A 77 15.32 6.72 8.51
C ASP A 77 14.20 5.68 8.58
N VAL A 78 13.06 5.98 7.95
CA VAL A 78 11.95 5.01 7.78
C VAL A 78 12.40 3.81 6.97
N LEU A 79 13.10 4.01 5.85
CA LEU A 79 13.61 2.89 5.04
C LEU A 79 14.64 2.04 5.80
N VAL A 80 15.50 2.66 6.60
CA VAL A 80 16.48 1.96 7.45
C VAL A 80 15.77 1.17 8.54
N ALA A 81 14.78 1.75 9.21
CA ALA A 81 13.98 1.10 10.23
C ALA A 81 13.19 -0.10 9.65
N LEU A 82 12.53 0.08 8.50
CA LEU A 82 11.81 -0.98 7.79
C LEU A 82 12.74 -2.11 7.34
N LYS A 83 13.96 -1.80 6.89
CA LYS A 83 14.94 -2.83 6.52
C LYS A 83 15.38 -3.69 7.72
N LYS A 84 15.41 -3.11 8.92
CA LYS A 84 15.75 -3.79 10.17
C LYS A 84 14.53 -4.44 10.83
N TRP A 85 13.34 -4.18 10.32
CA TRP A 85 12.10 -4.65 10.91
C TRP A 85 12.02 -6.18 10.86
N ASN A 86 11.63 -6.77 11.99
CA ASN A 86 11.58 -8.22 12.18
C ASN A 86 10.18 -8.82 11.92
N GLY A 87 9.27 -8.06 11.32
CA GLY A 87 7.89 -8.47 11.05
C GLY A 87 6.94 -8.36 12.26
N LYS A 88 7.40 -7.91 13.42
CA LYS A 88 6.56 -7.77 14.63
C LYS A 88 6.02 -6.36 14.78
N TRP A 89 4.78 -6.22 15.23
CA TRP A 89 4.13 -4.91 15.43
C TRP A 89 4.94 -3.97 16.34
N SER A 90 5.53 -4.49 17.42
CA SER A 90 6.38 -3.71 18.34
C SER A 90 7.64 -3.15 17.69
N GLY A 91 8.11 -3.72 16.58
CA GLY A 91 9.23 -3.22 15.81
C GLY A 91 8.89 -2.04 14.89
N LEU A 92 7.62 -1.64 14.78
CA LEU A 92 7.16 -0.51 13.96
C LEU A 92 7.11 0.82 14.71
N SER A 93 7.28 0.82 16.03
CA SER A 93 7.32 2.05 16.84
C SER A 93 8.27 3.14 16.33
N PRO A 94 9.49 2.85 15.80
CA PRO A 94 10.36 3.90 15.28
C PRO A 94 10.01 4.35 13.85
N VAL A 95 9.00 3.75 13.21
CA VAL A 95 8.63 4.06 11.83
C VAL A 95 7.63 5.24 11.83
N LYS A 96 7.95 6.29 11.07
CA LYS A 96 7.00 7.38 10.80
C LYS A 96 5.94 6.91 9.82
N PHE A 97 4.67 7.12 10.17
CA PHE A 97 3.52 6.85 9.31
C PHE A 97 2.86 8.15 8.84
N VAL A 98 2.25 8.09 7.66
CA VAL A 98 1.52 9.19 7.04
C VAL A 98 0.24 8.66 6.42
N ARG A 99 -0.70 9.56 6.17
CA ARG A 99 -1.87 9.36 5.32
C ARG A 99 -1.55 9.88 3.93
N LEU A 100 -1.36 8.99 2.97
CA LEU A 100 -1.05 9.32 1.58
C LEU A 100 -2.34 9.32 0.74
N VAL A 101 -2.65 10.43 0.09
CA VAL A 101 -3.80 10.53 -0.82
C VAL A 101 -3.38 10.41 -2.29
N GLN A 102 -4.34 10.18 -3.18
CA GLN A 102 -4.12 10.04 -4.62
C GLN A 102 -3.38 11.22 -5.27
N GLY A 103 -3.53 12.43 -4.74
CA GLY A 103 -2.78 13.63 -5.18
C GLY A 103 -1.28 13.62 -4.86
N GLY A 104 -0.81 12.65 -4.07
CA GLY A 104 0.56 12.57 -3.56
C GLY A 104 0.82 13.45 -2.34
N GLU A 105 -0.20 14.14 -1.83
CA GLU A 105 -0.13 14.84 -0.56
C GLU A 105 -0.04 13.84 0.60
N LYS A 106 0.73 14.20 1.61
CA LYS A 106 0.91 13.42 2.82
C LYS A 106 0.41 14.23 4.00
N LYS A 107 -0.41 13.60 4.84
CA LYS A 107 -0.79 14.16 6.13
C LYS A 107 -0.12 13.34 7.22
N ASP A 108 0.43 13.99 8.24
CA ASP A 108 1.05 13.28 9.35
C ASP A 108 0.02 12.36 10.04
N SER A 109 0.48 11.20 10.48
CA SER A 109 -0.35 10.21 11.16
C SER A 109 0.44 9.55 12.28
N THR A 110 -0.26 9.16 13.33
CA THR A 110 0.37 8.55 14.50
C THR A 110 0.25 7.04 14.43
N PHE A 111 1.32 6.36 14.85
CA PHE A 111 1.31 4.93 15.16
C PHE A 111 1.06 4.75 16.67
N PRO A 112 0.17 3.84 17.09
CA PRO A 112 -0.74 3.03 16.28
C PRO A 112 -1.98 3.82 15.83
N PRO A 113 -2.56 3.49 14.66
CA PRO A 113 -3.79 4.13 14.21
C PRO A 113 -4.92 3.76 15.18
N ASN A 114 -5.67 4.77 15.64
CA ASN A 114 -6.77 4.64 16.62
C ASN A 114 -6.36 4.21 18.04
N GLY A 115 -5.12 4.47 18.48
CA GLY A 115 -4.76 4.31 19.90
C GLY A 115 -4.78 2.87 20.42
N MET A 116 -4.72 1.87 19.53
CA MET A 116 -4.54 0.46 19.88
C MET A 116 -3.11 0.23 20.41
N SER A 117 -2.90 0.62 21.67
CA SER A 117 -1.69 0.35 22.46
C SER A 117 -1.84 -0.98 23.20
#